data_AF-A0A816YL17-F1
#
_entry.id   AF-A0A816YL17-F1
#
_cell.length_a   1.000
_cell.length_b   1.000
_cell.length_c   1.000
_cell.angle_alpha   90.00
_cell.angle_beta   90.00
_cell.angle_gamma   90.00
#
_symmetry.space_group_name_H-M   'P 1'
#
loop_
_entity.id
_entity.type
_entity.pdbx_description
1 polymer ?
#
loop_
_entity_poly.entity_id
_entity_poly.type
_entity_poly.pdbx_seq_one_letter_code
_entity_poly.pdbx_strand_id
1 'polypeptide(L)'
;MKVFSLIHYGLIEEYNDKFVSLVRRMLYLEKLTLYLRIACPSVYIDPIYLINEFSMNMSRLHSFNFYLSTENNRNDLVRYLSNNNFKQNYTNTVYQEVSNIISFSACTAAHHVFTLPFEFIMLLDIGNMFPNTVFKNVIELRVHDVVPLEHEFFLRVAQAFPRLQRFYISDLSSESHNSKKSTDTVQPHQIVEYPHLTFLDITRVGINYVQQLLDETKTHLPSLTELHVRYEDLRVVTEDFTRELTRRNCAKVTRLKTWREIVGSKDFYIYFPLL
;
A
#
# COMPACT_ATOMS: atom_id res chain seq x y z
N MET A 1 0.10 -15.32 24.67
CA MET A 1 -0.23 -14.12 23.87
C MET A 1 0.23 -14.42 22.43
N LYS A 2 -0.65 -14.45 21.42
CA LYS A 2 -0.31 -15.03 20.10
C LYS A 2 0.07 -14.02 19.01
N VAL A 3 -0.30 -12.75 19.15
CA VAL A 3 0.02 -11.69 18.17
C VAL A 3 0.47 -10.45 18.92
N PHE A 4 1.57 -9.84 18.48
CA PHE A 4 2.13 -8.61 19.05
C PHE A 4 2.38 -7.61 17.91
N SER A 5 1.91 -6.38 18.07
CA SER A 5 2.17 -5.30 17.12
C SER A 5 2.80 -4.12 17.85
N LEU A 6 3.86 -3.58 17.26
CA LEU A 6 4.55 -2.42 17.78
C LEU A 6 4.85 -1.45 16.62
N ILE A 7 4.47 -0.20 16.80
CA ILE A 7 4.86 0.88 15.90
C ILE A 7 5.83 1.76 16.69
N HIS A 8 7.06 1.90 16.19
CA HIS A 8 8.07 2.73 16.83
C HIS A 8 8.37 3.96 15.96
N TYR A 9 8.18 5.13 16.56
CA TYR A 9 8.62 6.42 16.05
C TYR A 9 9.67 6.97 17.02
N GLY A 10 10.91 7.17 16.59
CA GLY A 10 11.96 7.62 17.49
C GLY A 10 13.37 7.57 16.90
N LEU A 11 14.34 8.07 17.68
CA LEU A 11 15.77 8.01 17.37
C LEU A 11 16.34 6.62 17.68
N ILE A 12 17.42 6.23 17.00
CA ILE A 12 18.08 4.91 17.17
C ILE A 12 18.53 4.63 18.61
N GLU A 13 18.95 5.63 19.35
CA GLU A 13 19.45 5.44 20.73
C GLU A 13 18.32 4.97 21.64
N GLU A 14 17.12 5.55 21.51
CA GLU A 14 15.94 5.07 22.22
C GLU A 14 15.45 3.72 21.68
N TYR A 15 15.69 3.45 20.41
CA TYR A 15 15.32 2.19 19.78
C TYR A 15 16.05 1.01 20.42
N ASN A 16 17.37 1.09 20.62
CA ASN A 16 18.15 -0.02 21.18
C ASN A 16 17.68 -0.40 22.60
N ASP A 17 17.49 0.58 23.48
CA ASP A 17 17.03 0.32 24.85
C ASP A 17 15.59 -0.24 24.88
N LYS A 18 14.69 0.32 24.07
CA LYS A 18 13.30 -0.15 23.96
C LYS A 18 13.22 -1.54 23.32
N PHE A 19 14.02 -1.80 22.28
CA PHE A 19 14.07 -3.06 21.55
C PHE A 19 14.64 -4.18 22.43
N VAL A 20 15.79 -3.96 23.09
CA VAL A 20 16.39 -4.95 24.00
C VAL A 20 15.45 -5.25 25.16
N SER A 21 14.81 -4.23 25.75
CA SER A 21 13.81 -4.42 26.81
C SER A 21 12.61 -5.25 26.33
N LEU A 22 12.13 -4.98 25.10
CA LEU A 22 11.05 -5.74 24.48
C LEU A 22 11.44 -7.22 24.26
N VAL A 23 12.60 -7.47 23.66
CA VAL A 23 13.12 -8.82 23.42
C VAL A 23 13.25 -9.59 24.73
N ARG A 24 13.79 -8.95 25.78
CA ARG A 24 13.92 -9.55 27.12
C ARG A 24 12.59 -9.97 27.74
N ARG A 25 11.52 -9.20 27.52
CA ARG A 25 10.16 -9.54 28.02
C ARG A 25 9.54 -10.74 27.29
N MET A 26 10.06 -11.10 26.13
CA MET A 26 9.50 -12.13 25.25
C MET A 26 10.36 -13.40 25.15
N LEU A 27 11.43 -13.52 25.95
CA LEU A 27 12.40 -14.64 25.91
C LEU A 27 11.79 -16.04 26.05
N TYR A 28 10.62 -16.15 26.69
CA TYR A 28 9.94 -17.43 26.93
C TYR A 28 8.84 -17.74 25.91
N LEU A 29 8.62 -16.89 24.90
CA LEU A 29 7.61 -17.15 23.88
C LEU A 29 8.03 -18.29 22.96
N GLU A 30 7.10 -19.23 22.77
CA GLU A 30 7.25 -20.32 21.79
C GLU A 30 6.74 -19.96 20.39
N LYS A 31 5.82 -19.01 20.33
CA LYS A 31 5.18 -18.54 19.09
C LYS A 31 5.04 -17.02 19.13
N LEU A 32 5.38 -16.36 18.03
CA LEU A 32 5.27 -14.92 17.87
C LEU A 32 4.82 -14.57 16.45
N THR A 33 3.74 -13.80 16.35
CA THR A 33 3.40 -13.05 15.13
C THR A 33 3.68 -11.57 15.40
N LEU A 34 4.63 -10.97 14.67
CA LEU A 34 5.13 -9.61 14.90
C LEU A 34 4.89 -8.70 13.70
N TYR A 35 4.14 -7.62 13.90
CA TYR A 35 4.19 -6.47 13.00
C TYR A 35 5.01 -5.35 13.63
N LEU A 36 6.09 -4.93 12.97
CA LEU A 36 6.98 -3.88 13.43
C LEU A 36 7.24 -2.85 12.32
N ARG A 37 6.82 -1.62 12.55
CA ARG A 37 7.14 -0.49 11.68
C ARG A 37 8.08 0.46 12.40
N ILE A 38 9.19 0.80 11.75
CA ILE A 38 10.21 1.71 12.25
C ILE A 38 10.36 2.84 11.25
N ALA A 39 10.07 4.07 11.67
CA ALA A 39 10.35 5.26 10.89
C ALA A 39 11.50 6.03 11.55
N CYS A 40 12.70 5.95 10.96
CA CYS A 40 13.89 6.60 11.47
C CYS A 40 14.50 7.49 10.37
N PRO A 41 14.48 8.82 10.51
CA PRO A 41 14.95 9.71 9.45
C PRO A 41 16.48 9.81 9.35
N SER A 42 17.23 9.36 10.35
CA SER A 42 18.66 9.67 10.48
C SER A 42 19.61 8.51 10.21
N VAL A 43 19.17 7.25 10.32
CA VAL A 43 20.04 6.08 10.12
C VAL A 43 19.21 4.91 9.59
N TYR A 44 19.72 4.28 8.53
CA TYR A 44 19.12 3.07 7.97
C TYR A 44 19.25 1.88 8.92
N ILE A 45 18.11 1.30 9.29
CA ILE A 45 18.03 0.02 10.01
C ILE A 45 17.65 -1.07 9.02
N ASP A 46 18.51 -2.09 8.92
CA ASP A 46 18.23 -3.28 8.13
C ASP A 46 17.19 -4.16 8.86
N PRO A 47 16.00 -4.40 8.27
CA PRO A 47 15.02 -5.29 8.87
C PRO A 47 15.56 -6.71 9.14
N ILE A 48 16.53 -7.18 8.33
CA ILE A 48 17.12 -8.50 8.47
C ILE A 48 17.97 -8.61 9.74
N TYR A 49 18.75 -7.57 10.05
CA TYR A 49 19.48 -7.49 11.31
C TYR A 49 18.54 -7.68 12.51
N LEU A 50 17.37 -7.04 12.49
CA LEU A 50 16.38 -7.16 13.56
C LEU A 50 15.78 -8.57 13.68
N ILE A 51 15.48 -9.21 12.55
CA ILE A 51 15.00 -10.59 12.51
C ILE A 51 16.04 -11.53 13.13
N ASN A 52 17.32 -11.32 12.84
CA ASN A 52 18.40 -12.09 13.41
C ASN A 52 18.51 -11.86 14.92
N GLU A 53 18.35 -10.63 15.41
CA GLU A 53 18.32 -10.35 16.85
C GLU A 53 17.16 -11.07 17.56
N PHE A 54 15.95 -11.10 16.98
CA PHE A 54 14.85 -11.89 17.53
C PHE A 54 15.20 -13.38 17.56
N SER A 55 15.76 -13.90 16.47
CA SER A 55 16.11 -15.31 16.33
C SER A 55 17.21 -15.76 17.29
N MET A 56 18.21 -14.91 17.54
CA MET A 56 19.34 -15.19 18.43
C MET A 56 18.94 -15.12 19.90
N ASN A 57 18.12 -14.13 20.27
CA ASN A 57 17.80 -13.88 21.68
C ASN A 57 16.60 -14.71 22.17
N MET A 58 15.68 -15.12 21.29
CA MET A 58 14.51 -15.91 21.67
C MET A 58 14.73 -17.40 21.36
N SER A 59 15.61 -18.05 22.13
CA SER A 59 15.98 -19.47 21.92
C SER A 59 14.80 -20.44 22.03
N ARG A 60 13.71 -20.02 22.67
CA ARG A 60 12.47 -20.79 22.75
C ARG A 60 11.51 -20.48 21.61
N LEU A 61 11.84 -19.70 20.59
CA LEU A 61 10.90 -19.38 19.53
C LEU A 61 10.91 -20.48 18.46
N HIS A 62 9.79 -21.19 18.29
CA HIS A 62 9.67 -22.30 17.33
C HIS A 62 8.85 -21.88 16.10
N SER A 63 8.04 -20.84 16.26
CA SER A 63 7.18 -20.29 15.22
C SER A 63 7.28 -18.77 15.28
N PHE A 64 7.80 -18.18 14.21
CA PHE A 64 7.98 -16.75 14.10
C PHE A 64 7.46 -16.26 12.75
N ASN A 65 6.32 -15.57 12.78
CA ASN A 65 5.74 -14.91 11.62
C ASN A 65 5.95 -13.41 11.79
N PHE A 66 6.39 -12.72 10.75
CA PHE A 66 6.73 -11.31 10.90
C PHE A 66 6.43 -10.50 9.65
N TYR A 67 6.18 -9.21 9.89
CA TYR A 67 6.19 -8.16 8.90
C TYR A 67 6.91 -6.96 9.50
N LEU A 68 8.12 -6.71 9.01
CA LEU A 68 8.96 -5.59 9.40
C LEU A 68 8.95 -4.57 8.26
N SER A 69 8.81 -3.30 8.61
CA SER A 69 8.92 -2.19 7.67
C SER A 69 9.85 -1.14 8.26
N THR A 70 10.89 -0.76 7.51
CA THR A 70 11.78 0.35 7.88
C THR A 70 11.65 1.47 6.86
N GLU A 71 11.29 2.66 7.34
CA GLU A 71 11.23 3.89 6.55
C GLU A 71 12.42 4.76 6.89
N ASN A 72 13.20 5.09 5.87
CA ASN A 72 14.45 5.84 6.00
C ASN A 72 14.58 6.89 4.90
N ASN A 73 15.62 7.73 5.00
CA ASN A 73 16.00 8.60 3.89
C ASN A 73 16.34 7.77 2.65
N ARG A 74 15.85 8.19 1.49
CA ARG A 74 16.10 7.52 0.20
C ARG A 74 17.58 7.27 -0.07
N ASN A 75 18.44 8.25 0.23
CA ASN A 75 19.87 8.17 -0.06
C ASN A 75 20.56 7.08 0.78
N ASP A 76 20.09 6.86 2.01
CA ASP A 76 20.69 5.85 2.90
C ASP A 76 20.34 4.44 2.44
N LEU A 77 19.10 4.20 1.99
CA LEU A 77 18.74 2.91 1.40
C LEU A 77 19.50 2.66 0.09
N VAL A 78 19.63 3.66 -0.78
CA VAL A 78 20.41 3.52 -2.02
C VAL A 78 21.87 3.18 -1.72
N ARG A 79 22.49 3.84 -0.75
CA ARG A 79 23.85 3.53 -0.30
C ARG A 79 23.94 2.11 0.25
N TYR A 80 22.99 1.69 1.08
CA TYR A 80 22.93 0.34 1.64
C TYR A 80 22.85 -0.74 0.53
N LEU A 81 21.94 -0.57 -0.42
CA LEU A 81 21.77 -1.49 -1.55
C LEU A 81 22.97 -1.51 -2.50
N SER A 82 23.70 -0.39 -2.61
CA SER A 82 24.89 -0.31 -3.47
C SER A 82 26.13 -0.92 -2.82
N ASN A 83 26.24 -0.83 -1.49
CA ASN A 83 27.39 -1.32 -0.73
C ASN A 83 27.29 -2.81 -0.43
N ASN A 84 26.08 -3.33 -0.27
CA ASN A 84 25.85 -4.74 -0.05
C ASN A 84 25.54 -5.41 -1.39
N ASN A 85 26.34 -6.41 -1.78
CA ASN A 85 25.94 -7.37 -2.81
C ASN A 85 24.68 -8.10 -2.31
N PHE A 86 23.51 -7.50 -2.53
CA PHE A 86 22.22 -7.99 -2.08
C PHE A 86 21.88 -9.25 -2.89
N LYS A 87 22.54 -10.36 -2.55
CA LYS A 87 22.22 -11.69 -3.07
C LYS A 87 20.91 -12.10 -2.42
N GLN A 88 19.83 -11.89 -3.17
CA GLN A 88 18.48 -12.40 -2.93
C GLN A 88 18.49 -13.93 -2.82
N ASN A 89 18.87 -14.47 -1.67
CA ASN A 89 18.61 -15.85 -1.26
C ASN A 89 18.72 -15.90 0.25
N TYR A 90 17.71 -15.37 0.94
CA TYR A 90 17.62 -15.45 2.40
C TYR A 90 16.92 -16.75 2.78
N THR A 91 17.66 -17.85 2.66
CA THR A 91 17.32 -19.10 3.33
C THR A 91 17.78 -19.01 4.78
N ASN A 92 16.97 -18.38 5.63
CA ASN A 92 17.17 -18.59 7.06
C ASN A 92 16.74 -20.04 7.34
N THR A 93 17.72 -20.92 7.56
CA THR A 93 17.55 -22.39 7.63
C THR A 93 16.61 -22.88 8.73
N VAL A 94 16.11 -21.97 9.56
CA VAL A 94 15.25 -22.25 10.72
C VAL A 94 13.78 -21.82 10.51
N TYR A 95 13.47 -20.94 9.54
CA TYR A 95 12.13 -20.33 9.44
C TYR A 95 11.63 -20.23 7.98
N GLN A 96 10.31 -20.00 7.82
CA GLN A 96 9.55 -19.91 6.55
C GLN A 96 10.23 -19.10 5.43
N GLU A 97 9.77 -19.29 4.18
CA GLU A 97 10.17 -18.43 3.05
C GLU A 97 9.99 -16.94 3.41
N VAL A 98 11.05 -16.16 3.27
CA VAL A 98 11.04 -14.70 3.53
C VAL A 98 11.00 -13.97 2.20
N SER A 99 10.18 -12.92 2.12
CA SER A 99 10.12 -12.02 0.98
C SER A 99 10.35 -10.57 1.40
N ASN A 100 10.57 -9.71 0.42
CA ASN A 100 10.76 -8.28 0.66
C ASN A 100 10.11 -7.42 -0.42
N ILE A 101 9.80 -6.18 -0.05
CA ILE A 101 9.38 -5.11 -0.95
C ILE A 101 10.24 -3.90 -0.65
N ILE A 102 10.85 -3.34 -1.69
CA ILE A 102 11.57 -2.07 -1.61
C ILE A 102 10.76 -1.03 -2.36
N SER A 103 10.55 0.13 -1.74
CA SER A 103 9.72 1.18 -2.29
C SER A 103 10.39 2.53 -2.11
N PHE A 104 10.31 3.37 -3.13
CA PHE A 104 10.92 4.69 -3.15
C PHE A 104 9.83 5.74 -3.33
N SER A 105 9.84 6.75 -2.46
CA SER A 105 9.08 7.98 -2.63
C SER A 105 10.03 9.14 -2.98
N ALA A 106 9.48 10.36 -3.07
CA ALA A 106 10.27 11.57 -3.33
C ALA A 106 11.35 11.82 -2.25
N CYS A 107 11.03 11.54 -0.98
CA CYS A 107 11.91 11.87 0.15
C CYS A 107 12.24 10.67 1.05
N THR A 108 11.48 9.59 0.96
CA THR A 108 11.64 8.41 1.81
C THR A 108 11.83 7.16 0.97
N ALA A 109 12.40 6.14 1.58
CA ALA A 109 12.36 4.80 1.05
C ALA A 109 11.93 3.83 2.15
N ALA A 110 11.10 2.87 1.78
CA ALA A 110 10.62 1.82 2.67
C ALA A 110 11.23 0.48 2.25
N HIS A 111 11.73 -0.26 3.23
CA HIS A 111 12.15 -1.65 3.07
C HIS A 111 11.27 -2.53 3.95
N HIS A 112 10.44 -3.32 3.30
CA HIS A 112 9.52 -4.27 3.92
C HIS A 112 10.12 -5.66 3.83
N VAL A 113 10.17 -6.41 4.93
CA VAL A 113 10.61 -7.80 4.98
C VAL A 113 9.60 -8.60 5.78
N PHE A 114 9.13 -9.72 5.23
CA PHE A 114 8.03 -10.48 5.82
C PHE A 114 8.11 -11.98 5.52
N THR A 115 7.45 -12.77 6.37
CA THR A 115 7.29 -14.21 6.18
C THR A 115 6.17 -14.53 5.18
N LEU A 116 6.34 -15.63 4.44
CA LEU A 116 5.34 -16.22 3.57
C LEU A 116 4.76 -17.51 4.18
N PRO A 117 3.43 -17.75 4.05
CA PRO A 117 2.44 -16.84 3.47
C PRO A 117 2.22 -15.59 4.32
N PHE A 118 1.84 -14.48 3.68
CA PHE A 118 1.61 -13.21 4.38
C PHE A 118 0.32 -13.28 5.23
N GLU A 119 0.47 -13.20 6.56
CA GLU A 119 -0.64 -13.37 7.51
C GLU A 119 -1.30 -12.05 7.96
N PHE A 120 -0.73 -10.90 7.61
CA PHE A 120 -1.21 -9.61 8.09
C PHE A 120 -2.33 -9.07 7.20
N ILE A 121 -3.19 -8.23 7.80
CA ILE A 121 -4.36 -7.66 7.15
C ILE A 121 -4.08 -6.36 6.37
N MET A 122 -2.88 -5.80 6.54
CA MET A 122 -2.49 -4.52 5.97
C MET A 122 -1.11 -4.61 5.33
N LEU A 123 -0.96 -3.97 4.18
CA LEU A 123 0.31 -3.74 3.51
C LEU A 123 0.36 -2.27 3.12
N LEU A 124 1.15 -1.50 3.88
CA LEU A 124 1.12 -0.05 3.82
C LEU A 124 2.42 0.49 3.24
N ASP A 125 2.33 1.64 2.60
CA ASP A 125 3.49 2.43 2.20
C ASP A 125 4.45 1.66 1.27
N ILE A 126 3.89 0.98 0.26
CA ILE A 126 4.63 0.28 -0.79
C ILE A 126 4.57 1.03 -2.14
N GLY A 127 5.43 0.67 -3.09
CA GLY A 127 5.42 1.14 -4.48
C GLY A 127 4.73 0.19 -5.45
N ASN A 128 4.91 0.41 -6.75
CA ASN A 128 4.31 -0.38 -7.83
C ASN A 128 4.97 -1.75 -8.08
N MET A 129 6.05 -2.06 -7.36
CA MET A 129 6.76 -3.33 -7.42
C MET A 129 6.55 -4.10 -6.11
N PHE A 130 5.86 -5.22 -6.22
CA PHE A 130 5.68 -6.19 -5.14
C PHE A 130 5.81 -7.62 -5.70
N PRO A 131 6.19 -8.61 -4.89
CA PRO A 131 6.40 -9.98 -5.36
C PRO A 131 5.12 -10.57 -5.95
N ASN A 132 5.29 -11.48 -6.90
CA ASN A 132 4.18 -12.23 -7.50
C ASN A 132 3.65 -13.27 -6.50
N THR A 133 2.89 -12.79 -5.52
CA THR A 133 2.31 -13.57 -4.42
C THR A 133 0.89 -13.10 -4.15
N VAL A 134 0.02 -14.03 -3.76
CA VAL A 134 -1.36 -13.69 -3.37
C VAL A 134 -1.41 -13.39 -1.87
N PHE A 135 -1.67 -12.13 -1.55
CA PHE A 135 -1.84 -11.61 -0.20
C PHE A 135 -3.28 -11.82 0.28
N LYS A 136 -3.66 -13.08 0.50
CA LYS A 136 -5.07 -13.50 0.78
C LYS A 136 -5.74 -12.80 1.97
N ASN A 137 -4.96 -12.34 2.94
CA ASN A 137 -5.47 -11.72 4.16
C ASN A 137 -5.50 -10.19 4.12
N VAL A 138 -4.82 -9.57 3.14
CA VAL A 138 -4.72 -8.11 3.07
C VAL A 138 -6.05 -7.52 2.62
N ILE A 139 -6.60 -6.67 3.49
CA ILE A 139 -7.81 -5.89 3.25
C ILE A 139 -7.51 -4.39 3.11
N GLU A 140 -6.34 -3.94 3.55
CA GLU A 140 -5.91 -2.54 3.44
C GLU A 140 -4.56 -2.43 2.73
N LEU A 141 -4.57 -1.72 1.59
CA LEU A 141 -3.39 -1.48 0.76
C LEU A 141 -3.17 0.02 0.59
N ARG A 142 -1.94 0.46 0.80
CA ARG A 142 -1.53 1.83 0.51
C ARG A 142 -0.31 1.85 -0.39
N VAL A 143 -0.48 2.47 -1.55
CA VAL A 143 0.55 2.56 -2.59
C VAL A 143 0.94 4.02 -2.78
N HIS A 144 2.25 4.27 -2.75
CA HIS A 144 2.87 5.53 -3.13
C HIS A 144 3.86 5.27 -4.24
N ASP A 145 3.73 5.99 -5.35
CA ASP A 145 4.73 5.92 -6.39
C ASP A 145 5.11 7.29 -6.93
N VAL A 146 6.28 7.31 -7.56
CA VAL A 146 6.82 8.42 -8.34
C VAL A 146 6.77 8.12 -9.83
N VAL A 147 6.49 6.87 -10.21
CA VAL A 147 6.34 6.40 -11.60
C VAL A 147 4.85 6.28 -11.93
N PRO A 148 4.45 6.60 -13.17
CA PRO A 148 3.06 6.44 -13.58
C PRO A 148 2.55 5.01 -13.43
N LEU A 149 1.33 4.86 -12.93
CA LEU A 149 0.68 3.56 -12.71
C LEU A 149 -0.17 3.16 -13.93
N GLU A 150 0.31 2.19 -14.72
CA GLU A 150 -0.41 1.70 -15.89
C GLU A 150 -1.61 0.81 -15.52
N HIS A 151 -2.45 0.48 -16.50
CA HIS A 151 -3.63 -0.37 -16.29
C HIS A 151 -3.26 -1.74 -15.69
N GLU A 152 -2.15 -2.31 -16.17
CA GLU A 152 -1.57 -3.58 -15.75
C GLU A 152 -1.20 -3.58 -14.26
N PHE A 153 -0.85 -2.42 -13.69
CA PHE A 153 -0.64 -2.32 -12.26
C PHE A 153 -1.93 -2.60 -11.49
N PHE A 154 -3.07 -2.02 -11.90
CA PHE A 154 -4.35 -2.27 -11.24
C PHE A 154 -4.80 -3.72 -11.41
N LEU A 155 -4.54 -4.35 -12.56
CA LEU A 155 -4.78 -5.79 -12.74
C LEU A 155 -3.94 -6.64 -11.77
N ARG A 156 -2.64 -6.32 -11.62
CA ARG A 156 -1.77 -7.01 -10.65
C ARG A 156 -2.25 -6.83 -9.22
N VAL A 157 -2.73 -5.65 -8.86
CA VAL A 157 -3.31 -5.40 -7.52
C VAL A 157 -4.56 -6.26 -7.31
N ALA A 158 -5.51 -6.27 -8.25
CA ALA A 158 -6.71 -7.10 -8.12
C ALA A 158 -6.39 -8.60 -7.96
N GLN A 159 -5.38 -9.10 -8.69
CA GLN A 159 -4.93 -10.49 -8.59
C GLN A 159 -4.20 -10.79 -7.28
N ALA A 160 -3.33 -9.89 -6.83
CA ALA A 160 -2.53 -10.08 -5.62
C ALA A 160 -3.33 -9.86 -4.33
N PHE A 161 -4.36 -9.02 -4.35
CA PHE A 161 -5.14 -8.61 -3.16
C PHE A 161 -6.64 -8.90 -3.34
N PRO A 162 -7.04 -10.18 -3.44
CA PRO A 162 -8.42 -10.55 -3.80
C PRO A 162 -9.48 -10.14 -2.77
N ARG A 163 -9.09 -9.77 -1.54
CA ARG A 163 -10.00 -9.34 -0.46
C ARG A 163 -9.86 -7.84 -0.13
N LEU A 164 -9.26 -7.05 -1.01
CA LEU A 164 -8.99 -5.64 -0.76
C LEU A 164 -10.27 -4.86 -0.47
N GLN A 165 -10.33 -4.20 0.68
CA GLN A 165 -11.46 -3.39 1.13
C GLN A 165 -11.15 -1.89 1.15
N ARG A 166 -9.89 -1.53 1.41
CA ARG A 166 -9.43 -0.15 1.57
C ARG A 166 -8.20 0.06 0.69
N PHE A 167 -8.32 0.91 -0.31
CA PHE A 167 -7.22 1.20 -1.23
C PHE A 167 -6.89 2.69 -1.21
N TYR A 168 -5.65 3.00 -0.88
CA TYR A 168 -5.11 4.36 -0.91
C TYR A 168 -4.03 4.41 -1.98
N ILE A 169 -4.16 5.38 -2.87
CA ILE A 169 -3.17 5.62 -3.91
C ILE A 169 -2.77 7.08 -3.81
N SER A 170 -1.46 7.32 -3.77
CA SER A 170 -0.95 8.64 -4.03
C SER A 170 0.18 8.58 -5.04
N ASP A 171 0.12 9.47 -6.01
CA ASP A 171 1.16 9.71 -6.96
C ASP A 171 1.87 11.02 -6.57
N LEU A 172 3.14 10.92 -6.21
CA LEU A 172 3.97 12.08 -5.85
C LEU A 172 4.63 12.72 -7.07
N SER A 173 4.42 12.21 -8.28
CA SER A 173 4.95 12.78 -9.52
C SER A 173 4.25 14.08 -9.96
N SER A 174 3.53 14.74 -9.04
CA SER A 174 2.76 15.96 -9.28
C SER A 174 3.64 17.05 -9.90
N GLU A 175 3.64 17.13 -11.24
CA GLU A 175 3.72 18.36 -12.07
C GLU A 175 3.96 18.14 -13.58
N SER A 176 4.23 16.93 -14.10
CA SER A 176 4.65 16.80 -15.52
C SER A 176 3.94 15.75 -16.37
N HIS A 177 2.63 15.54 -16.20
CA HIS A 177 1.86 14.86 -17.25
C HIS A 177 1.10 15.88 -18.10
N ASN A 178 1.88 16.72 -18.80
CA ASN A 178 1.49 17.08 -20.15
C ASN A 178 1.29 15.77 -20.89
N SER A 179 0.02 15.48 -21.16
CA SER A 179 -0.47 14.35 -21.92
C SER A 179 0.41 14.10 -23.16
N LYS A 180 1.36 13.18 -23.07
CA LYS A 180 1.57 12.31 -24.22
C LYS A 180 0.29 11.49 -24.26
N LYS A 181 -0.60 11.88 -25.18
CA LYS A 181 -1.67 11.02 -25.65
C LYS A 181 -0.99 9.70 -26.01
N SER A 182 -1.02 8.73 -25.11
CA SER A 182 -0.87 7.34 -25.51
C SER A 182 -2.02 7.15 -26.48
N THR A 183 -1.67 7.06 -27.75
CA THR A 183 -2.57 6.62 -28.81
C THR A 183 -3.36 5.46 -28.24
N ASP A 184 -4.68 5.62 -28.13
CA ASP A 184 -5.64 4.56 -27.86
C ASP A 184 -5.52 3.55 -29.00
N THR A 185 -4.48 2.71 -28.96
CA THR A 185 -4.55 1.41 -29.59
C THR A 185 -5.56 0.63 -28.76
N VAL A 186 -6.78 0.58 -29.31
CA VAL A 186 -7.95 -0.15 -28.84
C VAL A 186 -7.64 -1.65 -28.74
N GLN A 187 -6.80 -2.03 -27.79
CA GLN A 187 -6.85 -3.36 -27.21
C GLN A 187 -7.94 -3.31 -26.15
N PRO A 188 -8.93 -4.22 -26.17
CA PRO A 188 -9.88 -4.34 -25.07
C PRO A 188 -9.09 -4.75 -23.83
N HIS A 189 -8.76 -3.78 -22.99
CA HIS A 189 -8.12 -4.05 -21.71
C HIS A 189 -9.15 -4.77 -20.84
N GLN A 190 -8.71 -5.82 -20.15
CA GLN A 190 -9.57 -6.58 -19.24
C GLN A 190 -10.08 -5.64 -18.14
N ILE A 191 -11.39 -5.64 -17.88
CA ILE A 191 -11.96 -4.85 -16.78
C ILE A 191 -11.35 -5.35 -15.47
N VAL A 192 -10.76 -4.42 -14.70
CA VAL A 192 -10.21 -4.73 -13.37
C VAL A 192 -11.36 -4.80 -12.38
N GLU A 193 -11.52 -5.90 -11.65
CA GLU A 193 -12.60 -6.03 -10.67
C GLU A 193 -12.06 -5.92 -9.24
N TYR A 194 -12.70 -5.07 -8.43
CA TYR A 194 -12.46 -4.99 -6.99
C TYR A 194 -13.75 -5.27 -6.22
N PRO A 195 -14.16 -6.55 -6.09
CA PRO A 195 -15.48 -6.92 -5.59
C PRO A 195 -15.72 -6.51 -4.13
N HIS A 196 -14.65 -6.37 -3.34
CA HIS A 196 -14.72 -6.07 -1.90
C HIS A 196 -14.31 -4.64 -1.54
N LEU A 197 -13.92 -3.81 -2.52
CA LEU A 197 -13.42 -2.47 -2.24
C LEU A 197 -14.57 -1.56 -1.80
N THR A 198 -14.52 -1.14 -0.55
CA THR A 198 -15.53 -0.26 0.08
C THR A 198 -15.04 1.16 0.26
N PHE A 199 -13.71 1.35 0.30
CA PHE A 199 -13.03 2.62 0.50
C PHE A 199 -11.97 2.82 -0.58
N LEU A 200 -12.02 3.95 -1.28
CA LEU A 200 -11.01 4.37 -2.24
C LEU A 200 -10.55 5.80 -1.95
N ASP A 201 -9.25 5.99 -1.71
CA ASP A 201 -8.62 7.32 -1.63
C ASP A 201 -7.68 7.54 -2.80
N ILE A 202 -8.09 8.49 -3.64
CA ILE A 202 -7.40 8.97 -4.84
C ILE A 202 -7.29 10.49 -4.81
N THR A 203 -7.19 11.09 -3.62
CA THR A 203 -7.06 12.55 -3.47
C THR A 203 -5.72 13.09 -3.98
N ARG A 204 -4.71 12.23 -4.06
CA ARG A 204 -3.33 12.60 -4.39
C ARG A 204 -2.87 11.96 -5.68
N VAL A 205 -3.75 11.79 -6.66
CA VAL A 205 -3.40 11.19 -7.95
C VAL A 205 -3.73 12.13 -9.11
N GLY A 206 -3.14 11.90 -10.28
CA GLY A 206 -3.53 12.56 -11.52
C GLY A 206 -4.91 12.13 -12.04
N ILE A 207 -5.57 13.01 -12.79
CA ILE A 207 -6.93 12.80 -13.33
C ILE A 207 -7.07 11.50 -14.15
N ASN A 208 -6.02 11.07 -14.83
CA ASN A 208 -6.01 9.83 -15.62
C ASN A 208 -6.29 8.60 -14.74
N TYR A 209 -5.81 8.57 -13.50
CA TYR A 209 -6.09 7.47 -12.58
C TYR A 209 -7.50 7.55 -12.00
N VAL A 210 -8.00 8.76 -11.77
CA VAL A 210 -9.40 8.99 -11.39
C VAL A 210 -10.31 8.41 -12.48
N GLN A 211 -10.02 8.69 -13.75
CA GLN A 211 -10.75 8.08 -14.86
C GLN A 211 -10.56 6.56 -14.93
N GLN A 212 -9.33 6.06 -14.78
CA GLN A 212 -9.02 4.62 -14.82
C GLN A 212 -9.81 3.84 -13.78
N LEU A 213 -9.95 4.36 -12.56
CA LEU A 213 -10.60 3.67 -11.44
C LEU A 213 -12.12 3.88 -11.39
N LEU A 214 -12.61 5.06 -11.79
CA LEU A 214 -14.04 5.37 -11.72
C LEU A 214 -14.80 4.96 -12.97
N ASP A 215 -14.18 4.82 -14.15
CA ASP A 215 -14.85 4.36 -15.37
C ASP A 215 -15.12 2.86 -15.33
N GLU A 216 -16.39 2.46 -15.37
CA GLU A 216 -16.81 1.05 -15.31
C GLU A 216 -16.30 0.20 -16.49
N THR A 217 -15.97 0.82 -17.63
CA THR A 217 -15.36 0.10 -18.76
C THR A 217 -13.90 -0.30 -18.50
N LYS A 218 -13.30 0.24 -17.44
CA LYS A 218 -11.90 0.03 -17.06
C LYS A 218 -11.76 -0.66 -15.72
N THR A 219 -12.62 -0.34 -14.76
CA THR A 219 -12.59 -0.91 -13.41
C THR A 219 -14.01 -1.03 -12.87
N HIS A 220 -14.36 -2.18 -12.29
CA HIS A 220 -15.66 -2.42 -11.68
C HIS A 220 -15.56 -2.40 -10.15
N LEU A 221 -16.32 -1.50 -9.51
CA LEU A 221 -16.28 -1.22 -8.07
C LEU A 221 -17.66 -1.44 -7.41
N PRO A 222 -18.19 -2.68 -7.38
CA PRO A 222 -19.57 -2.95 -7.01
C PRO A 222 -19.90 -2.68 -5.52
N SER A 223 -18.88 -2.51 -4.69
CA SER A 223 -19.01 -2.35 -3.22
C SER A 223 -18.54 -0.99 -2.73
N LEU A 224 -18.22 -0.04 -3.62
CA LEU A 224 -17.68 1.26 -3.22
C LEU A 224 -18.72 2.07 -2.45
N THR A 225 -18.44 2.33 -1.17
CA THR A 225 -19.30 3.12 -0.29
C THR A 225 -18.67 4.45 0.11
N GLU A 226 -17.34 4.55 0.02
CA GLU A 226 -16.60 5.73 0.42
C GLU A 226 -15.54 6.09 -0.61
N LEU A 227 -15.58 7.33 -1.07
CA LEU A 227 -14.68 7.87 -2.07
C LEU A 227 -14.03 9.16 -1.55
N HIS A 228 -12.70 9.20 -1.57
CA HIS A 228 -11.92 10.40 -1.34
C HIS A 228 -11.26 10.81 -2.66
N VAL A 229 -11.57 12.00 -3.16
CA VAL A 229 -11.14 12.47 -4.48
C VAL A 229 -11.10 13.99 -4.53
N ARG A 230 -10.28 14.59 -5.41
CA ARG A 230 -10.34 16.04 -5.65
C ARG A 230 -11.62 16.38 -6.38
N TYR A 231 -12.32 17.43 -5.95
CA TYR A 231 -13.63 17.81 -6.50
C TYR A 231 -13.52 18.16 -8.00
N GLU A 232 -12.45 18.85 -8.38
CA GLU A 232 -12.18 19.25 -9.76
C GLU A 232 -11.99 18.05 -10.69
N ASP A 233 -11.19 17.07 -10.27
CA ASP A 233 -10.98 15.85 -11.06
C ASP A 233 -12.29 15.06 -11.17
N LEU A 234 -13.04 14.96 -10.08
CA LEU A 234 -14.33 14.28 -10.07
C LEU A 234 -15.30 14.96 -11.04
N ARG A 235 -15.42 16.30 -11.02
CA ARG A 235 -16.25 17.03 -11.98
C ARG A 235 -15.86 16.74 -13.42
N VAL A 236 -14.57 16.77 -13.75
CA VAL A 236 -14.11 16.51 -15.13
C VAL A 236 -14.38 15.06 -15.54
N VAL A 237 -14.03 14.07 -14.71
CA VAL A 237 -14.21 12.64 -15.02
C VAL A 237 -15.68 12.24 -15.12
N THR A 238 -16.55 12.92 -14.37
CA THR A 238 -18.00 12.68 -14.39
C THR A 238 -18.76 13.55 -15.40
N GLU A 239 -18.06 14.40 -16.16
CA GLU A 239 -18.67 15.39 -17.06
C GLU A 239 -19.73 16.23 -16.34
N ASP A 240 -19.31 16.90 -15.25
CA ASP A 240 -20.21 17.64 -14.36
C ASP A 240 -21.39 16.80 -13.85
N PHE A 241 -21.10 15.53 -13.49
CA PHE A 241 -22.05 14.57 -12.93
C PHE A 241 -23.14 14.08 -13.90
N THR A 242 -22.88 14.07 -15.22
CA THR A 242 -23.79 13.49 -16.22
C THR A 242 -23.32 12.17 -16.83
N ARG A 243 -22.08 11.75 -16.60
CA ARG A 243 -21.50 10.54 -17.23
C ARG A 243 -21.93 9.24 -16.54
N GLU A 244 -22.74 8.45 -17.24
CA GLU A 244 -23.27 7.17 -16.74
C GLU A 244 -22.19 6.12 -16.42
N LEU A 245 -21.13 6.03 -17.23
CA LEU A 245 -20.07 5.01 -17.06
C LEU A 245 -19.34 5.14 -15.72
N THR A 246 -19.19 6.36 -15.20
CA THR A 246 -18.58 6.59 -13.90
C THR A 246 -19.61 6.50 -12.78
N ARG A 247 -20.89 6.81 -13.09
CA ARG A 247 -21.99 6.76 -12.13
C ARG A 247 -22.19 5.36 -11.56
N ARG A 248 -22.04 4.31 -12.38
CA ARG A 248 -22.26 2.93 -11.94
C ARG A 248 -21.34 2.52 -10.78
N ASN A 249 -20.06 2.91 -10.86
CA ASN A 249 -19.09 2.69 -9.76
C ASN A 249 -19.34 3.57 -8.54
N CYS A 250 -20.00 4.73 -8.72
CA CYS A 250 -20.27 5.69 -7.65
C CYS A 250 -21.66 5.52 -7.01
N ALA A 251 -22.54 4.70 -7.58
CA ALA A 251 -23.96 4.64 -7.21
C ALA A 251 -24.24 4.23 -5.76
N LYS A 252 -23.29 3.55 -5.10
CA LYS A 252 -23.39 3.11 -3.70
C LYS A 252 -22.61 3.99 -2.73
N VAL A 253 -21.99 5.08 -3.19
CA VAL A 253 -21.22 5.98 -2.35
C VAL A 253 -22.15 6.71 -1.38
N THR A 254 -21.91 6.49 -0.08
CA THR A 254 -22.61 7.12 1.06
C THR A 254 -21.72 8.12 1.78
N ARG A 255 -20.40 8.11 1.49
CA ARG A 255 -19.45 9.08 2.02
C ARG A 255 -18.50 9.56 0.94
N LEU A 256 -18.67 10.82 0.52
CA LEU A 256 -17.79 11.50 -0.42
C LEU A 256 -16.97 12.54 0.34
N LYS A 257 -15.64 12.42 0.29
CA LYS A 257 -14.72 13.41 0.86
C LYS A 257 -13.94 14.10 -0.22
N THR A 258 -14.08 15.41 -0.28
CA THR A 258 -13.35 16.31 -1.18
C THR A 258 -12.53 17.29 -0.36
N TRP A 259 -11.42 17.80 -0.92
CA TRP A 259 -10.59 18.82 -0.24
C TRP A 259 -11.25 20.20 -0.18
N ARG A 260 -12.27 20.43 -1.01
CA ARG A 260 -13.06 21.66 -1.07
C ARG A 260 -14.53 21.33 -0.82
N GLU A 261 -15.26 22.35 -0.40
CA GLU A 261 -16.71 22.27 -0.24
C GLU A 261 -17.38 21.89 -1.56
N ILE A 262 -18.35 21.00 -1.48
CA ILE A 262 -19.12 20.54 -2.65
C ILE A 262 -20.22 21.55 -2.91
N VAL A 263 -20.25 22.09 -4.12
CA VAL A 263 -21.40 22.88 -4.58
C VAL A 263 -22.39 21.91 -5.23
N GLY A 264 -23.36 21.43 -4.46
CA GLY A 264 -24.33 20.43 -4.91
C GLY A 264 -25.25 20.96 -6.01
N SER A 265 -24.99 20.60 -7.26
CA SER A 265 -25.94 20.80 -8.37
C SER A 265 -27.07 19.75 -8.29
N LYS A 266 -28.15 19.95 -9.06
CA LYS A 266 -29.19 18.93 -9.18
C LYS A 266 -28.63 17.60 -9.70
N ASP A 267 -27.74 17.68 -10.68
CA ASP A 267 -27.09 16.50 -11.28
C ASP A 267 -26.18 15.79 -10.28
N PHE A 268 -25.51 16.53 -9.38
CA PHE A 268 -24.71 15.95 -8.29
C PHE A 268 -25.53 15.00 -7.41
N TYR A 269 -26.72 15.42 -6.96
CA TYR A 269 -27.57 14.58 -6.10
C TYR A 269 -28.22 13.41 -6.86
N ILE A 270 -28.44 13.55 -8.17
CA ILE A 270 -28.87 12.43 -9.04
C ILE A 270 -27.74 11.41 -9.21
N TYR A 271 -26.50 11.89 -9.29
CA TYR A 271 -25.31 11.08 -9.48
C TYR A 271 -24.93 10.32 -8.20
N PHE A 272 -25.10 10.94 -7.03
CA PHE A 272 -24.85 10.35 -5.72
C PHE A 272 -26.14 10.23 -4.90
N PRO A 273 -27.03 9.27 -5.22
CA PRO A 273 -28.36 9.19 -4.62
C PRO A 273 -28.38 8.79 -3.15
N LEU A 274 -27.24 8.40 -2.57
CA LEU A 274 -27.11 7.96 -1.17
C LEU A 274 -26.31 8.95 -0.28
N LEU A 275 -25.95 10.12 -0.80
CA LEU A 275 -25.34 11.22 -0.04
C LEU A 275 -26.42 12.16 0.52
#